data_AF-K7YXQ0-F1
#
_entry.id   AF-K7YXQ0-F1
#
_cell.length_a   1.000
_cell.length_b   1.000
_cell.length_c   1.000
_cell.angle_alpha   90.00
_cell.angle_beta   90.00
_cell.angle_gamma   90.00
#
_symmetry.space_group_name_H-M   'P 1'
#
loop_
_entity.id
_entity.type
_entity.pdbx_description
1 polymer ?
#
loop_
_entity_poly.entity_id
_entity_poly.type
_entity_poly.pdbx_seq_one_letter_code
_entity_poly.pdbx_strand_id
1 'polypeptide(L)'
;KPGFFSGLVNVVCEILGETFPEVCKDPQHVIDIINEEEQQFLKTLTRGRNLFNRTIAKLGSAKLIPGDVAWRLYDTYGFPVDLTYLMAEERGLEIDMEAYEQAKHNSYILSQAKESSKTDAINLDVHAISELNERKIAVTDDSYKYIYSADQGPTAEYKFEMCTAKIVALRYDNKFVDTITSGQSCGILLDRTCFYAESGGQIYDQGVLVKVNAPDDDELCEFLVDRVFNRGGYIIHIGVCEGKLSVGDTVQTQLDVHRRKLTMNNHTGTHALNHCLLKVLGNQTDQKGSLVVPEKLRFDFSSKSAMTIEQIAKTEQLTREIIAKNMKIYAKESKLKLAKAIKGLRSVFDEVYPDPVRV
;
A
#
# COMPACT_ATOMS: atom_id res chain seq x y z
N LYS A 1 -2.89 -18.92 16.81
CA LYS A 1 -1.59 -19.19 16.16
C LYS A 1 -1.91 -19.63 14.74
N PRO A 2 -1.16 -19.17 13.73
CA PRO A 2 -1.34 -19.62 12.36
C PRO A 2 -1.23 -21.14 12.27
N GLY A 3 -1.91 -21.74 11.30
CA GLY A 3 -1.84 -23.17 11.00
C GLY A 3 -3.12 -23.93 11.27
N PHE A 4 -4.19 -23.28 11.74
CA PHE A 4 -5.47 -23.94 11.95
C PHE A 4 -6.14 -24.23 10.61
N PHE A 5 -6.33 -23.19 9.78
CA PHE A 5 -6.99 -23.34 8.48
C PHE A 5 -6.10 -24.07 7.48
N SER A 6 -4.79 -23.84 7.52
CA SER A 6 -3.87 -24.54 6.62
C SER A 6 -3.84 -26.06 6.90
N GLY A 7 -4.12 -26.48 8.14
CA GLY A 7 -4.26 -27.89 8.50
C GLY A 7 -5.43 -28.60 7.81
N LEU A 8 -6.42 -27.85 7.31
CA LEU A 8 -7.58 -28.41 6.61
C LEU A 8 -7.30 -28.70 5.13
N VAL A 9 -6.25 -28.12 4.54
CA VAL A 9 -5.94 -28.28 3.11
C VAL A 9 -5.79 -29.75 2.74
N ASN A 10 -5.08 -30.52 3.56
CA ASN A 10 -4.87 -31.95 3.32
C ASN A 10 -6.19 -32.73 3.37
N VAL A 11 -7.09 -32.39 4.29
CA VAL A 11 -8.42 -33.03 4.40
C VAL A 11 -9.28 -32.70 3.17
N VAL A 12 -9.21 -31.46 2.67
CA VAL A 12 -9.91 -31.06 1.44
C VAL A 12 -9.36 -31.81 0.23
N CYS A 13 -8.05 -31.96 0.13
CA CYS A 13 -7.41 -32.78 -0.93
C CYS A 13 -7.85 -34.25 -0.86
N GLU A 14 -7.99 -34.81 0.34
CA GLU A 14 -8.47 -36.19 0.53
C GLU A 14 -9.93 -36.36 0.10
N ILE A 15 -10.81 -35.40 0.44
CA ILE A 15 -12.25 -35.51 0.16
C ILE A 15 -12.58 -35.18 -1.30
N LEU A 16 -11.95 -34.14 -1.85
CA LEU A 16 -12.33 -33.58 -3.15
C LEU A 16 -11.35 -33.92 -4.28
N GLY A 17 -10.16 -34.44 -3.96
CA GLY A 17 -9.08 -34.66 -4.94
C GLY A 17 -9.43 -35.64 -6.06
N GLU A 18 -10.34 -36.60 -5.84
CA GLU A 18 -10.82 -37.49 -6.90
C GLU A 18 -11.67 -36.76 -7.94
N THR A 19 -12.46 -35.77 -7.51
CA THR A 19 -13.35 -35.00 -8.40
C THR A 19 -12.65 -33.79 -8.98
N PHE A 20 -11.73 -33.18 -8.24
CA PHE A 20 -10.98 -31.97 -8.61
C PHE A 20 -9.47 -32.19 -8.42
N PRO A 21 -8.80 -32.93 -9.32
CA PRO A 21 -7.38 -33.25 -9.19
C PRO A 21 -6.46 -32.03 -9.15
N GLU A 22 -6.90 -30.90 -9.69
CA GLU A 22 -6.19 -29.63 -9.67
C GLU A 22 -5.95 -29.08 -8.26
N VAL A 23 -6.82 -29.39 -7.29
CA VAL A 23 -6.71 -28.93 -5.90
C VAL A 23 -5.51 -29.60 -5.20
N CYS A 24 -5.09 -30.77 -5.67
CA CYS A 24 -3.97 -31.52 -5.12
C CYS A 24 -2.63 -31.25 -5.82
N LYS A 25 -2.56 -30.32 -6.79
CA LYS A 25 -1.34 -30.06 -7.58
C LYS A 25 -0.21 -29.47 -6.75
N ASP A 26 -0.51 -28.52 -5.88
CA ASP A 26 0.47 -27.86 -5.01
C ASP A 26 -0.16 -27.46 -3.66
N PRO A 27 -0.47 -28.46 -2.80
CA PRO A 27 -1.11 -28.23 -1.52
C PRO A 27 -0.20 -27.43 -0.57
N GLN A 28 1.12 -27.54 -0.69
CA GLN A 28 2.05 -26.80 0.15
C GLN A 28 1.97 -25.30 -0.14
N HIS A 29 1.93 -24.89 -1.41
CA HIS A 29 1.76 -23.49 -1.77
C HIS A 29 0.43 -22.92 -1.23
N VAL A 30 -0.66 -23.70 -1.29
CA VAL A 30 -1.97 -23.30 -0.74
C VAL A 30 -1.91 -23.16 0.79
N ILE A 31 -1.24 -24.09 1.47
CA ILE A 31 -0.98 -24.04 2.92
C ILE A 31 -0.22 -22.75 3.28
N ASP A 32 0.81 -22.41 2.52
CA ASP A 32 1.63 -21.23 2.76
C ASP A 32 0.82 -19.94 2.59
N ILE A 33 0.01 -19.84 1.52
CA ILE A 33 -0.92 -18.72 1.31
C ILE A 33 -1.90 -18.59 2.48
N ILE A 34 -2.55 -19.69 2.88
CA ILE A 34 -3.53 -19.66 3.98
C ILE A 34 -2.86 -19.24 5.30
N ASN A 35 -1.64 -19.70 5.55
CA ASN A 35 -0.89 -19.28 6.74
C ASN A 35 -0.53 -17.80 6.72
N GLU A 36 -0.14 -17.26 5.56
CA GLU A 36 0.13 -15.83 5.39
C GLU A 36 -1.14 -15.00 5.62
N GLU A 37 -2.26 -15.38 5.01
CA GLU A 37 -3.57 -14.72 5.20
C GLU A 37 -4.05 -14.82 6.65
N GLU A 38 -3.89 -15.98 7.29
CA GLU A 38 -4.24 -16.17 8.71
C GLU A 38 -3.38 -15.27 9.61
N GLN A 39 -2.09 -15.11 9.32
CA GLN A 39 -1.22 -14.18 10.04
C GLN A 39 -1.65 -12.72 9.88
N GLN A 40 -1.99 -12.31 8.66
CA GLN A 40 -2.49 -10.95 8.40
C GLN A 40 -3.82 -10.72 9.12
N PHE A 41 -4.76 -11.65 8.97
CA PHE A 41 -6.06 -11.59 9.63
C PHE A 41 -5.93 -11.53 11.15
N LEU A 42 -5.00 -12.29 11.77
CA LEU A 42 -4.77 -12.21 13.21
C LEU A 42 -4.24 -10.85 13.64
N LYS A 43 -3.33 -10.22 12.87
CA LYS A 43 -2.87 -8.84 13.15
C LYS A 43 -4.03 -7.86 13.07
N THR A 44 -4.85 -7.99 12.03
CA THR A 44 -6.07 -7.23 11.80
C THR A 44 -7.07 -7.40 12.95
N LEU A 45 -7.29 -8.64 13.40
CA LEU A 45 -8.15 -8.99 14.52
C LEU A 45 -7.65 -8.37 15.83
N THR A 46 -6.34 -8.41 16.09
CA THR A 46 -5.75 -7.76 17.27
C THR A 46 -5.97 -6.25 17.24
N ARG A 47 -5.77 -5.59 16.09
CA ARG A 47 -6.02 -4.14 15.92
C ARG A 47 -7.50 -3.81 16.12
N GLY A 48 -8.40 -4.55 15.47
CA GLY A 48 -9.85 -4.39 15.60
C GLY A 48 -10.33 -4.58 17.04
N ARG A 49 -9.84 -5.62 17.75
CA ARG A 49 -10.15 -5.82 19.18
C ARG A 49 -9.66 -4.69 20.06
N ASN A 50 -8.47 -4.16 19.80
CA ASN A 50 -7.93 -3.02 20.55
C ASN A 50 -8.78 -1.76 20.31
N LEU A 51 -9.17 -1.47 19.06
CA LEU A 51 -10.10 -0.38 18.75
C LEU A 51 -11.45 -0.57 19.45
N PHE A 52 -12.04 -1.76 19.35
CA PHE A 52 -13.31 -2.08 19.99
C PHE A 52 -13.26 -1.89 21.52
N ASN A 53 -12.22 -2.41 22.17
CA ASN A 53 -12.02 -2.24 23.61
C ASN A 53 -11.86 -0.76 24.00
N ARG A 54 -11.14 0.03 23.18
CA ARG A 54 -11.00 1.48 23.37
C ARG A 54 -12.36 2.18 23.29
N THR A 55 -13.18 1.85 22.30
CA THR A 55 -14.51 2.44 22.14
C THR A 55 -15.39 2.17 23.36
N ILE A 56 -15.34 0.95 23.89
CA ILE A 56 -16.07 0.58 25.11
C ILE A 56 -15.61 1.37 26.33
N ALA A 57 -14.29 1.58 26.48
CA ALA A 57 -13.77 2.39 27.58
C ALA A 57 -14.29 3.84 27.53
N LYS A 58 -14.48 4.40 26.33
CA LYS A 58 -15.01 5.77 26.13
C LYS A 58 -16.52 5.89 26.32
N LEU A 59 -17.26 4.79 26.18
CA LEU A 59 -18.72 4.78 26.28
C LEU A 59 -19.23 5.04 27.70
N GLY A 60 -18.41 4.83 28.73
CA GLY A 60 -18.79 5.05 30.12
C GLY A 60 -20.01 4.18 30.51
N SER A 61 -21.15 4.82 30.79
CA SER A 61 -22.42 4.14 31.12
C SER A 61 -23.33 3.88 29.90
N ALA A 62 -22.95 4.35 28.71
CA ALA A 62 -23.73 4.13 27.50
C ALA A 62 -23.66 2.67 27.06
N LYS A 63 -24.83 2.10 26.71
CA LYS A 63 -24.94 0.71 26.25
C LYS A 63 -24.90 0.55 24.73
N LEU A 64 -24.88 1.66 24.01
CA LEU A 64 -24.99 1.70 22.55
C LEU A 64 -23.66 2.12 21.92
N ILE A 65 -23.05 1.23 21.15
CA ILE A 65 -21.83 1.49 20.39
C ILE A 65 -22.18 2.29 19.14
N PRO A 66 -21.51 3.44 18.89
CA PRO A 66 -21.76 4.25 17.71
C PRO A 66 -21.53 3.47 16.40
N GLY A 67 -22.50 3.56 15.49
CA GLY A 67 -22.47 2.82 14.23
C GLY A 67 -21.34 3.24 13.29
N ASP A 68 -20.86 4.48 13.37
CA ASP A 68 -19.69 4.95 12.60
C ASP A 68 -18.39 4.26 13.04
N VAL A 69 -18.27 3.91 14.32
CA VAL A 69 -17.15 3.14 14.86
C VAL A 69 -17.24 1.68 14.44
N ALA A 70 -18.43 1.08 14.49
CA ALA A 70 -18.66 -0.27 13.98
C ALA A 70 -18.40 -0.37 12.46
N TRP A 71 -18.78 0.66 11.69
CA TRP A 71 -18.48 0.74 10.26
C TRP A 71 -16.98 0.86 10.02
N ARG A 72 -16.27 1.68 10.81
CA ARG A 72 -14.81 1.82 10.70
C ARG A 72 -14.07 0.51 11.00
N LEU A 73 -14.52 -0.25 12.00
CA LEU A 73 -13.99 -1.59 12.27
C LEU A 73 -14.07 -2.47 11.02
N TYR A 74 -15.19 -2.42 10.29
CA TYR A 74 -15.37 -3.16 9.05
C TYR A 74 -14.57 -2.60 7.87
N ASP A 75 -14.84 -1.35 7.48
CA ASP A 75 -14.34 -0.72 6.24
C ASP A 75 -12.83 -0.50 6.27
N THR A 76 -12.31 -0.12 7.43
CA THR A 76 -10.95 0.35 7.58
C THR A 76 -10.03 -0.71 8.17
N TYR A 77 -10.53 -1.47 9.15
CA TYR A 77 -9.79 -2.53 9.82
C TYR A 77 -10.16 -3.91 9.34
N GLY A 78 -11.00 -4.09 8.32
CA GLY A 78 -11.38 -5.42 7.82
C GLY A 78 -11.99 -6.34 8.89
N PHE A 79 -12.50 -5.78 9.99
CA PHE A 79 -13.03 -6.50 11.13
C PHE A 79 -14.52 -6.78 10.90
N PRO A 80 -14.94 -8.04 10.72
CA PRO A 80 -16.33 -8.37 10.42
C PRO A 80 -17.33 -7.77 11.41
N VAL A 81 -18.43 -7.23 10.90
CA VAL A 81 -19.51 -6.66 11.73
C VAL A 81 -20.09 -7.73 12.68
N ASP A 82 -20.19 -8.97 12.21
CA ASP A 82 -20.67 -10.11 13.02
C ASP A 82 -19.80 -10.35 14.26
N LEU A 83 -18.47 -10.22 14.13
CA LEU A 83 -17.57 -10.32 15.28
C LEU A 83 -17.72 -9.12 16.22
N THR A 84 -17.92 -7.92 15.66
CA THR A 84 -18.19 -6.72 16.46
C THR A 84 -19.47 -6.89 17.27
N TYR A 85 -20.50 -7.49 16.67
CA TYR A 85 -21.79 -7.78 17.30
C TYR A 85 -21.62 -8.78 18.45
N LEU A 86 -20.95 -9.91 18.21
CA LEU A 86 -20.67 -10.91 19.24
C LEU A 86 -19.90 -10.32 20.43
N MET A 87 -18.88 -9.51 20.15
CA MET A 87 -18.10 -8.86 21.21
C MET A 87 -18.91 -7.81 22.01
N ALA A 88 -19.89 -7.17 21.38
CA ALA A 88 -20.79 -6.23 22.05
C ALA A 88 -21.77 -6.99 22.95
N GLU A 89 -22.36 -8.06 22.42
CA GLU A 89 -23.31 -8.93 23.13
C GLU A 89 -22.67 -9.58 24.37
N GLU A 90 -21.44 -10.09 24.27
CA GLU A 90 -20.68 -10.65 25.41
C GLU A 90 -20.52 -9.65 26.58
N ARG A 91 -20.62 -8.35 26.31
CA ARG A 91 -20.51 -7.27 27.30
C ARG A 91 -21.83 -6.58 27.61
N GLY A 92 -22.95 -7.08 27.08
CA GLY A 92 -24.28 -6.49 27.26
C GLY A 92 -24.43 -5.11 26.61
N LEU A 93 -23.71 -4.88 25.51
CA LEU A 93 -23.77 -3.68 24.68
C LEU A 93 -24.48 -3.99 23.36
N GLU A 94 -25.10 -2.98 22.76
CA GLU A 94 -25.73 -3.05 21.44
C GLU A 94 -24.97 -2.15 20.46
N ILE A 95 -25.04 -2.46 19.17
CA ILE A 95 -24.47 -1.60 18.11
C ILE A 95 -25.61 -0.80 17.50
N ASP A 96 -25.40 0.50 17.30
CA ASP A 96 -26.31 1.32 16.51
C ASP A 96 -26.23 0.93 15.03
N MET A 97 -27.05 -0.04 14.65
CA MET A 97 -27.11 -0.55 13.27
C MET A 97 -27.67 0.46 12.28
N GLU A 98 -28.48 1.42 12.75
CA GLU A 98 -28.99 2.49 11.89
C GLU A 98 -27.85 3.46 11.52
N ALA A 99 -27.08 3.91 12.51
CA ALA A 99 -25.89 4.72 12.26
C ALA A 99 -24.81 3.96 11.46
N TYR A 100 -24.72 2.63 11.62
CA TYR A 100 -23.81 1.78 10.85
C TYR A 100 -24.17 1.76 9.36
N GLU A 101 -25.42 1.47 9.03
CA GLU A 101 -25.86 1.45 7.63
C GLU A 101 -25.82 2.86 7.00
N GLN A 102 -26.08 3.92 7.79
CA GLN A 102 -25.86 5.30 7.33
C GLN A 102 -24.38 5.57 7.03
N ALA A 103 -23.45 5.17 7.91
CA ALA A 103 -22.02 5.32 7.70
C ALA A 103 -21.52 4.53 6.47
N LYS A 104 -22.01 3.30 6.31
CA LYS A 104 -21.77 2.46 5.13
C LYS A 104 -22.29 3.08 3.85
N HIS A 105 -23.52 3.59 3.85
CA HIS A 105 -24.11 4.25 2.69
C HIS A 105 -23.34 5.53 2.33
N ASN A 106 -22.92 6.30 3.33
CA ASN A 106 -22.09 7.47 3.13
C ASN A 106 -20.71 7.11 2.54
N SER A 107 -20.06 6.04 3.04
CA SER A 107 -18.80 5.53 2.47
C SER A 107 -18.98 5.04 1.03
N TYR A 108 -20.09 4.37 0.73
CA TYR A 108 -20.44 3.93 -0.62
C TYR A 108 -20.70 5.11 -1.58
N ILE A 109 -21.40 6.16 -1.14
CA ILE A 109 -21.58 7.38 -1.94
C ILE A 109 -20.24 8.09 -2.14
N LEU A 110 -19.39 8.13 -1.11
CA LEU A 110 -18.05 8.73 -1.20
C LEU A 110 -17.12 7.99 -2.17
N SER A 111 -17.25 6.66 -2.28
CA SER A 111 -16.49 5.86 -3.26
C SER A 111 -17.04 5.97 -4.69
N GLN A 112 -18.30 6.37 -4.87
CA GLN A 112 -18.89 6.66 -6.19
C GLN A 112 -18.70 8.10 -6.66
N ALA A 113 -18.68 9.08 -5.75
CA ALA A 113 -18.31 10.44 -6.08
C ALA A 113 -16.87 10.44 -6.62
N LYS A 114 -16.59 11.19 -7.71
CA LYS A 114 -15.23 11.35 -8.23
C LYS A 114 -14.29 11.69 -7.07
N GLU A 115 -13.48 10.72 -6.66
CA GLU A 115 -12.49 10.76 -5.57
C GLU A 115 -11.49 11.93 -5.65
N SER A 116 -11.45 12.60 -6.80
CA SER A 116 -10.61 13.77 -7.02
C SER A 116 -10.88 14.85 -5.94
N SER A 117 -12.13 15.21 -5.63
CA SER A 117 -12.37 16.42 -4.81
C SER A 117 -11.81 16.39 -3.38
N LYS A 118 -11.96 15.30 -2.62
CA LYS A 118 -11.43 15.20 -1.23
C LYS A 118 -9.93 14.94 -1.20
N THR A 119 -9.44 14.07 -2.08
CA THR A 119 -8.00 13.80 -2.19
C THR A 119 -7.27 15.05 -2.65
N ASP A 120 -7.81 15.78 -3.63
CA ASP A 120 -7.25 17.04 -4.12
C ASP A 120 -7.22 18.12 -3.04
N ALA A 121 -8.25 18.21 -2.20
CA ALA A 121 -8.26 19.13 -1.06
C ALA A 121 -7.19 18.79 -0.01
N ILE A 122 -6.86 17.51 0.18
CA ILE A 122 -5.79 17.09 1.09
C ILE A 122 -4.42 17.17 0.42
N ASN A 123 -4.35 17.03 -0.91
CA ASN A 123 -3.10 17.02 -1.65
C ASN A 123 -2.34 18.35 -1.55
N LEU A 124 -1.07 18.34 -1.92
CA LEU A 124 -0.24 19.53 -1.98
C LEU A 124 -0.33 20.14 -3.38
N ASP A 125 -1.10 21.21 -3.50
CA ASP A 125 -1.09 22.08 -4.67
C ASP A 125 0.10 23.07 -4.64
N VAL A 126 0.19 23.91 -5.66
CA VAL A 126 1.29 24.90 -5.79
C VAL A 126 1.32 25.86 -4.60
N HIS A 127 0.15 26.26 -4.09
CA HIS A 127 0.05 27.19 -2.95
C HIS A 127 0.51 26.52 -1.65
N ALA A 128 0.09 25.27 -1.41
CA ALA A 128 0.53 24.49 -0.26
C ALA A 128 2.05 24.26 -0.25
N ILE A 129 2.64 24.00 -1.42
CA ILE A 129 4.09 23.86 -1.56
C ILE A 129 4.80 25.19 -1.28
N SER A 130 4.28 26.32 -1.76
CA SER A 130 4.82 27.65 -1.44
C SER A 130 4.80 27.91 0.07
N GLU A 131 3.68 27.60 0.72
CA GLU A 131 3.53 27.79 2.16
C GLU A 131 4.51 26.92 2.97
N LEU A 132 4.75 25.66 2.56
CA LEU A 132 5.77 24.80 3.17
C LEU A 132 7.18 25.39 3.04
N ASN A 133 7.51 25.94 1.87
CA ASN A 133 8.79 26.61 1.63
C ASN A 133 8.95 27.87 2.48
N GLU A 134 7.90 28.69 2.60
CA GLU A 134 7.87 29.89 3.45
C GLU A 134 8.04 29.53 4.94
N ARG A 135 7.40 28.43 5.37
CA ARG A 135 7.58 27.82 6.70
C ARG A 135 8.95 27.14 6.89
N LYS A 136 9.78 27.07 5.83
CA LYS A 136 11.10 26.41 5.81
C LYS A 136 11.05 24.94 6.19
N ILE A 137 9.97 24.24 5.83
CA ILE A 137 9.88 22.79 6.00
C ILE A 137 10.73 22.13 4.92
N ALA A 138 11.70 21.32 5.32
CA ALA A 138 12.54 20.56 4.40
C ALA A 138 11.71 19.51 3.64
N VAL A 139 12.12 19.20 2.41
CA VAL A 139 11.58 18.07 1.64
C VAL A 139 11.80 16.75 2.40
N THR A 140 10.91 15.79 2.17
CA THR A 140 10.96 14.51 2.89
C THR A 140 12.11 13.64 2.38
N ASP A 141 12.89 13.06 3.29
CA ASP A 141 13.88 12.02 2.95
C ASP A 141 13.18 10.67 2.74
N ASP A 142 12.92 10.33 1.49
CA ASP A 142 12.27 9.09 1.11
C ASP A 142 13.26 7.98 0.68
N SER A 143 14.56 8.18 0.93
CA SER A 143 15.60 7.19 0.60
C SER A 143 15.42 5.86 1.34
N TYR A 144 14.78 5.89 2.50
CA TYR A 144 14.47 4.73 3.35
C TYR A 144 13.60 3.68 2.63
N LYS A 145 12.84 4.05 1.59
CA LYS A 145 12.05 3.09 0.80
C LYS A 145 12.90 2.05 0.06
N TYR A 146 14.19 2.34 -0.12
CA TYR A 146 15.16 1.45 -0.76
C TYR A 146 15.95 0.58 0.23
N ILE A 147 15.69 0.70 1.54
CA ILE A 147 16.40 -0.04 2.58
C ILE A 147 15.60 -1.28 2.94
N TYR A 148 15.94 -2.39 2.28
CA TYR A 148 15.39 -3.70 2.56
C TYR A 148 16.39 -4.81 2.20
N SER A 149 16.19 -5.97 2.81
CA SER A 149 16.89 -7.21 2.45
C SER A 149 15.88 -8.23 1.96
N ALA A 150 16.34 -9.21 1.19
CA ALA A 150 15.54 -10.36 0.82
C ALA A 150 16.38 -11.62 1.04
N ASP A 151 15.73 -12.69 1.52
CA ASP A 151 16.35 -14.00 1.57
C ASP A 151 16.53 -14.56 0.14
N GLN A 152 17.26 -15.67 -0.04
CA GLN A 152 17.51 -16.24 -1.37
C GLN A 152 16.41 -17.22 -1.77
N GLY A 153 16.04 -17.23 -3.05
CA GLY A 153 15.17 -18.24 -3.66
C GLY A 153 13.85 -17.68 -4.22
N PRO A 154 13.03 -18.54 -4.85
CA PRO A 154 11.79 -18.13 -5.51
C PRO A 154 10.70 -17.66 -4.54
N THR A 155 10.78 -18.07 -3.28
CA THR A 155 9.85 -17.69 -2.20
C THR A 155 10.43 -16.62 -1.28
N ALA A 156 11.48 -15.90 -1.71
CA ALA A 156 12.15 -14.88 -0.90
C ALA A 156 11.15 -13.89 -0.26
N GLU A 157 11.33 -13.68 1.03
CA GLU A 157 10.61 -12.66 1.79
C GLU A 157 11.45 -11.39 1.89
N TYR A 158 10.80 -10.26 1.69
CA TYR A 158 11.42 -8.95 1.84
C TYR A 158 11.28 -8.49 3.29
N LYS A 159 12.42 -8.14 3.90
CA LYS A 159 12.51 -7.52 5.23
C LYS A 159 12.86 -6.05 5.05
N PHE A 160 11.87 -5.19 5.30
CA PHE A 160 12.03 -3.74 5.30
C PHE A 160 12.48 -3.28 6.68
N GLU A 161 13.42 -2.33 6.72
CA GLU A 161 13.80 -1.72 8.00
C GLU A 161 12.69 -0.83 8.54
N MET A 162 12.49 -0.86 9.86
CA MET A 162 11.57 0.04 10.53
C MET A 162 12.11 1.48 10.43
N CYS A 163 11.26 2.38 9.94
CA CYS A 163 11.58 3.80 9.89
C CYS A 163 10.82 4.54 11.01
N THR A 164 11.56 5.32 11.80
CA THR A 164 11.01 6.23 12.81
C THR A 164 11.17 7.64 12.29
N ALA A 165 10.08 8.40 12.26
CA ALA A 165 10.00 9.70 11.62
C ALA A 165 9.24 10.71 12.48
N LYS A 166 9.47 11.99 12.25
CA LYS A 166 8.78 13.09 12.92
C LYS A 166 7.73 13.69 12.00
N ILE A 167 6.54 13.97 12.52
CA ILE A 167 5.51 14.73 11.81
C ILE A 167 5.97 16.18 11.69
N VAL A 168 6.18 16.65 10.47
CA VAL A 168 6.65 18.02 10.20
C VAL A 168 5.52 18.96 9.79
N ALA A 169 4.44 18.42 9.22
CA ALA A 169 3.23 19.17 8.90
C ALA A 169 2.02 18.23 8.81
N LEU A 170 0.84 18.77 9.14
CA LEU A 170 -0.44 18.10 8.98
C LEU A 170 -1.33 18.94 8.08
N ARG A 171 -2.10 18.29 7.20
CA ARG A 171 -2.98 18.94 6.24
C ARG A 171 -4.39 18.38 6.36
N TYR A 172 -5.37 19.23 6.61
CA TYR A 172 -6.78 18.87 6.75
C TYR A 172 -7.64 19.95 6.09
N ASP A 173 -8.62 19.54 5.29
CA ASP A 173 -9.56 20.45 4.61
C ASP A 173 -8.87 21.63 3.90
N ASN A 174 -7.87 21.31 3.05
CA ASN A 174 -7.09 22.28 2.26
C ASN A 174 -6.24 23.28 3.06
N LYS A 175 -6.00 23.02 4.35
CA LYS A 175 -5.20 23.89 5.22
C LYS A 175 -4.18 23.11 6.03
N PHE A 176 -3.07 23.76 6.40
CA PHE A 176 -2.16 23.21 7.38
C PHE A 176 -2.71 23.45 8.80
N VAL A 177 -2.68 22.39 9.61
CA VAL A 177 -3.17 22.38 11.00
C VAL A 177 -2.09 21.87 11.94
N ASP A 178 -2.20 22.18 13.23
CA ASP A 178 -1.23 21.71 14.23
C ASP A 178 -1.59 20.33 14.82
N THR A 179 -2.84 19.91 14.66
CA THR A 179 -3.37 18.68 15.23
C THR A 179 -4.47 18.09 14.35
N ILE A 180 -4.52 16.76 14.28
CA ILE A 180 -5.59 15.96 13.71
C ILE A 180 -6.12 14.98 14.76
N THR A 181 -7.39 14.62 14.65
CA THR A 181 -8.10 13.74 15.59
C THR A 181 -8.82 12.59 14.89
N SER A 182 -9.21 11.60 15.69
CA SER A 182 -9.97 10.41 15.28
C SER A 182 -11.04 10.70 14.21
N GLY A 183 -11.03 9.90 13.14
CA GLY A 183 -12.01 9.96 12.05
C GLY A 183 -11.74 11.03 10.98
N GLN A 184 -10.75 11.90 11.17
CA GLN A 184 -10.39 12.89 10.16
C GLN A 184 -9.57 12.25 9.03
N SER A 185 -10.06 12.38 7.79
CA SER A 185 -9.25 12.14 6.59
C SER A 185 -8.33 13.33 6.37
N CYS A 186 -7.02 13.11 6.41
CA CYS A 186 -6.00 14.16 6.41
C CYS A 186 -4.71 13.68 5.75
N GLY A 187 -3.78 14.61 5.56
CA GLY A 187 -2.45 14.39 5.01
C GLY A 187 -1.39 14.59 6.09
N ILE A 188 -0.44 13.66 6.18
CA ILE A 188 0.71 13.75 7.08
C ILE A 188 1.98 13.90 6.24
N LEU A 189 2.78 14.92 6.53
CA LEU A 189 4.14 15.04 6.04
C LEU A 189 5.11 14.63 7.15
N LEU A 190 6.07 13.79 6.78
CA LEU A 190 7.13 13.31 7.66
C LEU A 190 8.48 13.90 7.24
N ASP A 191 9.44 14.00 8.16
CA ASP A 191 10.83 14.35 7.84
C ASP A 191 11.51 13.29 6.97
N ARG A 192 11.14 12.02 7.17
CA ARG A 192 11.59 10.85 6.39
C ARG A 192 10.52 9.78 6.31
N THR A 193 10.58 8.90 5.31
CA THR A 193 9.61 7.80 5.17
C THR A 193 10.15 6.62 4.36
N CYS A 194 9.72 5.40 4.70
CA CYS A 194 9.97 4.20 3.89
C CYS A 194 8.83 3.87 2.89
N PHE A 195 7.75 4.65 2.91
CA PHE A 195 6.65 4.51 1.95
C PHE A 195 7.09 4.98 0.56
N TYR A 196 6.77 4.19 -0.45
CA TYR A 196 6.90 4.53 -1.85
C TYR A 196 5.69 5.37 -2.26
N ALA A 197 5.96 6.61 -2.64
CA ALA A 197 4.96 7.45 -3.28
C ALA A 197 4.77 7.04 -4.74
N GLU A 198 3.54 7.15 -5.25
CA GLU A 198 3.23 6.81 -6.64
C GLU A 198 4.17 7.50 -7.62
N SER A 199 4.83 6.70 -8.47
CA SER A 199 5.84 7.16 -9.42
C SER A 199 6.13 6.10 -10.48
N GLY A 200 6.43 6.53 -11.71
CA GLY A 200 6.89 5.65 -12.78
C GLY A 200 5.93 4.51 -13.14
N GLY A 201 4.61 4.76 -13.02
CA GLY A 201 3.55 3.77 -13.23
C GLY A 201 3.26 2.87 -12.03
N GLN A 202 4.13 2.83 -11.02
CA GLN A 202 3.91 2.10 -9.77
C GLN A 202 3.04 2.90 -8.81
N ILE A 203 1.96 2.26 -8.35
CA ILE A 203 1.08 2.82 -7.33
C ILE A 203 1.79 2.93 -5.98
N TYR A 204 1.29 3.86 -5.17
CA TYR A 204 1.72 4.11 -3.80
C TYR A 204 1.56 2.89 -2.88
N ASP A 205 2.27 2.93 -1.75
CA ASP A 205 2.04 1.98 -0.67
C ASP A 205 0.90 2.36 0.26
N GLN A 206 0.48 1.36 1.02
CA GLN A 206 -0.44 1.45 2.14
C GLN A 206 0.24 0.90 3.40
N GLY A 207 -0.31 1.25 4.56
CA GLY A 207 0.25 0.86 5.84
C GLY A 207 -0.26 1.71 6.99
N VAL A 208 0.51 1.76 8.08
CA VAL A 208 0.13 2.44 9.32
C VAL A 208 1.30 3.25 9.84
N LEU A 209 1.03 4.45 10.35
CA LEU A 209 1.95 5.21 11.18
C LEU A 209 1.49 5.10 12.63
N VAL A 210 2.36 4.66 13.54
CA VAL A 210 2.03 4.48 14.96
C VAL A 210 2.82 5.47 15.79
N LYS A 211 2.15 6.28 16.62
CA LYS A 211 2.84 7.24 17.51
C LYS A 211 3.76 6.51 18.49
N VAL A 212 4.99 7.00 18.60
CA VAL A 212 6.00 6.47 19.53
C VAL A 212 5.90 7.22 20.86
N ASN A 213 6.09 6.50 21.98
CA ASN A 213 6.05 7.06 23.34
C ASN A 213 4.74 7.79 23.68
N ALA A 214 3.60 7.24 23.25
CA ALA A 214 2.32 7.62 23.85
C ALA A 214 2.41 7.35 25.37
N PRO A 215 2.15 8.34 26.25
CA PRO A 215 1.98 8.09 27.68
C PRO A 215 1.07 6.88 27.91
N ASP A 216 1.26 6.11 28.98
CA ASP A 216 0.46 4.89 29.25
C ASP A 216 -1.08 5.13 29.28
N ASP A 217 -1.49 6.40 29.40
CA ASP A 217 -2.87 6.89 29.40
C ASP A 217 -3.31 7.58 28.07
N ASP A 218 -2.39 7.76 27.12
CA ASP A 218 -2.65 8.36 25.82
C ASP A 218 -3.03 7.24 24.85
N GLU A 219 -4.18 7.39 24.20
CA GLU A 219 -4.73 6.39 23.27
C GLU A 219 -3.65 5.93 22.27
N LEU A 220 -3.64 4.64 21.92
CA LEU A 220 -2.88 4.14 20.76
C LEU A 220 -3.21 5.00 19.54
N CYS A 221 -2.33 5.96 19.23
CA CYS A 221 -2.53 6.91 18.15
C CYS A 221 -1.93 6.30 16.89
N GLU A 222 -2.81 5.97 15.95
CA GLU A 222 -2.46 5.35 14.68
C GLU A 222 -2.99 6.20 13.53
N PHE A 223 -2.28 6.20 12.42
CA PHE A 223 -2.74 6.81 11.18
C PHE A 223 -2.67 5.78 10.08
N LEU A 224 -3.82 5.47 9.51
CA LEU A 224 -3.94 4.48 8.45
C LEU A 224 -3.73 5.15 7.11
N VAL A 225 -2.63 4.80 6.46
CA VAL A 225 -2.20 5.37 5.19
C VAL A 225 -2.92 4.66 4.06
N ASP A 226 -3.77 5.39 3.34
CA ASP A 226 -4.46 4.91 2.14
C ASP A 226 -3.66 5.24 0.86
N ARG A 227 -3.09 6.46 0.77
CA ARG A 227 -2.36 6.92 -0.43
C ARG A 227 -1.11 7.67 -0.07
N VAL A 228 -0.12 7.62 -0.95
CA VAL A 228 1.15 8.33 -0.77
C VAL A 228 1.55 9.01 -2.07
N PHE A 229 1.77 10.32 -2.03
CA PHE A 229 2.13 11.11 -3.21
C PHE A 229 3.40 11.91 -2.99
N ASN A 230 4.22 12.04 -4.03
CA ASN A 230 5.32 12.99 -4.08
C ASN A 230 4.83 14.27 -4.76
N ARG A 231 4.96 15.41 -4.08
CA ARG A 231 4.63 16.73 -4.58
C ARG A 231 5.78 17.68 -4.28
N GLY A 232 6.61 17.96 -5.28
CA GLY A 232 7.77 18.86 -5.13
C GLY A 232 8.81 18.37 -4.12
N GLY A 233 8.94 17.06 -3.90
CA GLY A 233 9.85 16.47 -2.91
C GLY A 233 9.23 16.26 -1.53
N TYR A 234 8.03 16.78 -1.28
CA TYR A 234 7.27 16.45 -0.08
C TYR A 234 6.50 15.16 -0.31
N ILE A 235 6.68 14.19 0.60
CA ILE A 235 5.88 12.96 0.58
C ILE A 235 4.69 13.14 1.51
N ILE A 236 3.50 13.25 0.92
CA ILE A 236 2.24 13.36 1.65
C ILE A 236 1.59 11.98 1.78
N HIS A 237 1.32 11.58 3.02
CA HIS A 237 0.60 10.35 3.38
C HIS A 237 -0.85 10.72 3.65
N ILE A 238 -1.76 10.33 2.77
CA ILE A 238 -3.20 10.60 2.88
C ILE A 238 -3.87 9.38 3.49
N GLY A 239 -4.72 9.62 4.49
CA GLY A 239 -5.23 8.55 5.34
C GLY A 239 -6.19 9.05 6.39
N VAL A 240 -6.51 8.17 7.35
CA VAL A 240 -7.43 8.47 8.45
C VAL A 240 -6.69 8.37 9.78
N CYS A 241 -6.87 9.38 10.63
CA CYS A 241 -6.33 9.40 11.98
C CYS A 241 -7.21 8.62 12.96
N GLU A 242 -6.58 7.88 13.86
CA GLU A 242 -7.14 7.34 15.09
C GLU A 242 -6.36 7.86 16.28
N GLY A 243 -7.06 8.39 17.29
CA GLY A 243 -6.44 9.12 18.38
C GLY A 243 -6.15 10.56 18.00
N LYS A 244 -5.03 11.12 18.47
CA LYS A 244 -4.62 12.51 18.26
C LYS A 244 -3.16 12.56 17.85
N LEU A 245 -2.89 13.10 16.66
CA LEU A 245 -1.53 13.35 16.18
C LEU A 245 -1.33 14.85 16.02
N SER A 246 -0.17 15.33 16.46
CA SER A 246 0.22 16.74 16.38
C SER A 246 1.53 16.90 15.62
N VAL A 247 1.74 18.08 15.03
CA VAL A 247 3.04 18.44 14.48
C VAL A 247 4.10 18.33 15.57
N GLY A 248 5.18 17.64 15.26
CA GLY A 248 6.27 17.37 16.19
C GLY A 248 6.24 15.99 16.84
N ASP A 249 5.13 15.27 16.77
CA ASP A 249 5.04 13.89 17.24
C ASP A 249 5.96 12.96 16.43
N THR A 250 6.51 11.95 17.10
CA THR A 250 7.30 10.89 16.48
C THR A 250 6.40 9.70 16.17
N VAL A 251 6.50 9.16 14.97
CA VAL A 251 5.76 7.98 14.51
C VAL A 251 6.71 6.91 13.97
N GLN A 252 6.32 5.66 14.14
CA GLN A 252 6.95 4.50 13.52
C GLN A 252 6.12 4.09 12.30
N THR A 253 6.77 3.96 11.15
CA THR A 253 6.14 3.55 9.89
C THR A 253 6.04 2.03 9.81
N GLN A 254 4.87 1.50 9.45
CA GLN A 254 4.64 0.09 9.17
C GLN A 254 4.01 -0.07 7.79
N LEU A 255 4.77 -0.59 6.82
CA LEU A 255 4.29 -0.84 5.46
C LEU A 255 3.45 -2.12 5.40
N ASP A 256 2.49 -2.16 4.47
CA ASP A 256 1.98 -3.43 3.97
C ASP A 256 3.04 -4.08 3.05
N VAL A 257 3.86 -4.94 3.65
CA VAL A 257 4.96 -5.64 2.99
C VAL A 257 4.47 -6.59 1.89
N HIS A 258 3.29 -7.20 2.07
CA HIS A 258 2.73 -8.12 1.08
C HIS A 258 2.33 -7.35 -0.18
N ARG A 259 1.57 -6.26 -0.01
CA ARG A 259 1.19 -5.36 -1.11
C ARG A 259 2.43 -4.80 -1.83
N ARG A 260 3.44 -4.37 -1.07
CA ARG A 260 4.71 -3.88 -1.63
C ARG A 260 5.42 -4.95 -2.46
N LYS A 261 5.50 -6.19 -1.98
CA LYS A 261 6.13 -7.32 -2.69
C LYS A 261 5.47 -7.58 -4.04
N LEU A 262 4.14 -7.66 -4.08
CA LEU A 262 3.38 -7.86 -5.32
C LEU A 262 3.65 -6.72 -6.33
N THR A 263 3.65 -5.49 -5.85
CA THR A 263 3.92 -4.31 -6.68
C THR A 263 5.36 -4.30 -7.21
N MET A 264 6.35 -4.65 -6.39
CA MET A 264 7.76 -4.79 -6.81
C MET A 264 7.95 -5.89 -7.86
N ASN A 265 7.24 -7.02 -7.72
CA ASN A 265 7.25 -8.10 -8.70
C ASN A 265 6.70 -7.62 -10.05
N ASN A 266 5.55 -6.92 -10.02
CA ASN A 266 4.92 -6.38 -11.23
C ASN A 266 5.75 -5.26 -11.86
N HIS A 267 6.44 -4.44 -11.07
CA HIS A 267 7.38 -3.42 -11.57
C HIS A 267 8.54 -4.08 -12.31
N THR A 268 9.19 -5.07 -11.69
CA THR A 268 10.28 -5.83 -12.31
C THR A 268 9.81 -6.56 -13.57
N GLY A 269 8.62 -7.16 -13.51
CA GLY A 269 7.96 -7.80 -14.65
C GLY A 269 7.72 -6.83 -15.80
N THR A 270 7.42 -5.56 -15.51
CA THR A 270 7.24 -4.52 -16.53
C THR A 270 8.54 -4.27 -17.31
N HIS A 271 9.70 -4.21 -16.64
CA HIS A 271 11.00 -4.08 -17.33
C HIS A 271 11.33 -5.30 -18.18
N ALA A 272 11.09 -6.52 -17.66
CA ALA A 272 11.30 -7.75 -18.40
C ALA A 272 10.39 -7.83 -19.64
N LEU A 273 9.10 -7.50 -19.48
CA LEU A 273 8.12 -7.46 -20.57
C LEU A 273 8.51 -6.44 -21.63
N ASN A 274 8.88 -5.23 -21.22
CA ASN A 274 9.34 -4.18 -22.14
C ASN A 274 10.52 -4.69 -22.96
N HIS A 275 11.56 -5.23 -22.31
CA HIS A 275 12.72 -5.80 -23.02
C HIS A 275 12.35 -6.90 -24.03
N CYS A 276 11.41 -7.79 -23.67
CA CYS A 276 10.95 -8.86 -24.56
C CYS A 276 10.14 -8.34 -25.74
N LEU A 277 9.25 -7.36 -25.52
CA LEU A 277 8.49 -6.70 -26.59
C LEU A 277 9.43 -6.07 -27.61
N LEU A 278 10.51 -5.42 -27.16
CA LEU A 278 11.53 -4.87 -28.06
C LEU A 278 12.20 -5.95 -28.92
N LYS A 279 12.50 -7.11 -28.33
CA LYS A 279 13.12 -8.23 -29.07
C LYS A 279 12.20 -8.83 -30.12
N VAL A 280 10.91 -8.92 -29.84
CA VAL A 280 9.92 -9.53 -30.74
C VAL A 280 9.45 -8.57 -31.82
N LEU A 281 9.20 -7.30 -31.46
CA LEU A 281 8.59 -6.31 -32.33
C LEU A 281 9.61 -5.35 -32.96
N GLY A 282 10.85 -5.34 -32.48
CA GLY A 282 11.94 -4.49 -32.97
C GLY A 282 11.97 -3.09 -32.34
N ASN A 283 12.90 -2.26 -32.80
CA ASN A 283 13.24 -0.97 -32.17
C ASN A 283 12.20 0.16 -32.35
N GLN A 284 11.03 -0.11 -32.94
CA GLN A 284 9.97 0.90 -33.15
C GLN A 284 8.89 0.87 -32.07
N THR A 285 9.05 0.01 -31.06
CA THR A 285 8.18 -0.05 -29.90
C THR A 285 8.74 0.83 -28.79
N ASP A 286 7.96 1.84 -28.41
CA ASP A 286 8.25 2.75 -27.31
C ASP A 286 7.12 2.67 -26.29
N GLN A 287 7.47 2.81 -25.01
CA GLN A 287 6.50 2.89 -23.93
C GLN A 287 5.61 4.12 -24.11
N LYS A 288 4.29 3.94 -23.92
CA LYS A 288 3.26 4.98 -23.94
C LYS A 288 2.51 5.10 -22.62
N GLY A 289 2.57 4.08 -21.77
CA GLY A 289 1.95 4.10 -20.46
C GLY A 289 2.33 2.86 -19.65
N SER A 290 2.28 2.99 -18.33
CA SER A 290 2.45 1.87 -17.42
C SER A 290 1.57 2.07 -16.20
N LEU A 291 0.92 0.99 -15.77
CA LEU A 291 0.22 0.90 -14.50
C LEU A 291 0.68 -0.38 -13.81
N VAL A 292 1.19 -0.24 -12.60
CA VAL A 292 1.69 -1.32 -11.77
C VAL A 292 0.96 -1.23 -10.45
N VAL A 293 0.02 -2.16 -10.26
CA VAL A 293 -0.73 -2.37 -9.02
C VAL A 293 -0.49 -3.81 -8.54
N PRO A 294 -0.83 -4.19 -7.30
CA PRO A 294 -0.55 -5.55 -6.81
C PRO A 294 -1.19 -6.65 -7.65
N GLU A 295 -2.40 -6.41 -8.15
CA GLU A 295 -3.21 -7.42 -8.83
C GLU A 295 -2.76 -7.61 -10.29
N LYS A 296 -2.13 -6.60 -10.91
CA LYS A 296 -1.72 -6.63 -12.31
C LYS A 296 -0.69 -5.57 -12.67
N LEU A 297 0.02 -5.82 -13.77
CA LEU A 297 0.69 -4.79 -14.55
C LEU A 297 -0.05 -4.57 -15.89
N ARG A 298 -0.14 -3.32 -16.32
CA ARG A 298 -0.55 -2.91 -17.68
C ARG A 298 0.60 -2.14 -18.31
N PHE A 299 0.97 -2.51 -19.52
CA PHE A 299 2.04 -1.85 -20.27
C PHE A 299 1.52 -1.45 -21.64
N ASP A 300 1.43 -0.14 -21.86
CA ASP A 300 0.94 0.45 -23.11
C ASP A 300 2.16 0.84 -23.95
N PHE A 301 2.21 0.44 -25.23
CA PHE A 301 3.34 0.69 -26.12
C PHE A 301 2.88 1.02 -27.54
N SER A 302 3.73 1.71 -28.31
CA SER A 302 3.47 1.98 -29.72
C SER A 302 3.73 0.74 -30.57
N SER A 303 2.79 0.41 -31.46
CA SER A 303 2.95 -0.64 -32.47
C SER A 303 2.22 -0.24 -33.76
N LYS A 304 2.71 -0.70 -34.91
CA LYS A 304 2.05 -0.45 -36.22
C LYS A 304 0.73 -1.22 -36.38
N SER A 305 0.61 -2.35 -35.68
CA SER A 305 -0.55 -3.22 -35.72
C SER A 305 -0.71 -3.94 -34.38
N ALA A 306 -1.86 -4.58 -34.19
CA ALA A 306 -2.03 -5.56 -33.12
C ALA A 306 -0.95 -6.65 -33.25
N MET A 307 -0.51 -7.18 -32.11
CA MET A 307 0.41 -8.31 -32.09
C MET A 307 -0.30 -9.56 -32.62
N THR A 308 0.42 -10.37 -33.39
CA THR A 308 -0.06 -11.70 -33.76
C THR A 308 -0.03 -12.64 -32.55
N ILE A 309 -0.80 -13.72 -32.60
CA ILE A 309 -0.80 -14.77 -31.56
C ILE A 309 0.62 -15.33 -31.35
N GLU A 310 1.37 -15.52 -32.44
CA GLU A 310 2.76 -15.98 -32.39
C GLU A 310 3.68 -14.98 -31.69
N GLN A 311 3.51 -13.67 -31.95
CA GLN A 311 4.28 -12.63 -31.27
C GLN A 311 3.96 -12.56 -29.78
N ILE A 312 2.69 -12.73 -29.40
CA ILE A 312 2.25 -12.77 -28.00
C ILE A 312 2.90 -13.97 -27.29
N ALA A 313 2.74 -15.17 -27.85
CA ALA A 313 3.32 -16.40 -27.30
C ALA A 313 4.85 -16.31 -27.20
N LYS A 314 5.50 -15.71 -28.20
CA LYS A 314 6.96 -15.53 -28.17
C LYS A 314 7.41 -14.54 -27.09
N THR A 315 6.66 -13.45 -26.90
CA THR A 315 6.94 -12.45 -25.86
C THR A 315 6.79 -13.07 -24.48
N GLU A 316 5.73 -13.85 -24.25
CA GLU A 316 5.52 -14.59 -23.01
C GLU A 316 6.67 -15.57 -22.74
N GLN A 317 7.03 -16.40 -23.74
CA GLN A 317 8.14 -17.35 -23.63
C GLN A 317 9.45 -16.65 -23.22
N LEU A 318 9.83 -15.59 -23.92
CA LEU A 318 11.08 -14.86 -23.64
C LEU A 318 11.05 -14.20 -22.25
N THR A 319 9.89 -13.72 -21.80
CA THR A 319 9.74 -13.12 -20.47
C THR A 319 9.94 -14.17 -19.39
N ARG A 320 9.34 -15.36 -19.55
CA ARG A 320 9.56 -16.50 -18.64
C ARG A 320 11.02 -16.94 -18.61
N GLU A 321 11.69 -16.98 -19.75
CA GLU A 321 13.12 -17.30 -19.84
C GLU A 321 14.00 -16.27 -19.10
N ILE A 322 13.67 -14.98 -19.16
CA ILE A 322 14.40 -13.94 -18.40
C ILE A 322 14.19 -14.12 -16.90
N ILE A 323 12.96 -14.36 -16.47
CA ILE A 323 12.64 -14.60 -15.06
C ILE A 323 13.38 -15.83 -14.54
N ALA A 324 13.38 -16.93 -15.31
CA ALA A 324 14.05 -18.18 -14.94
C ALA A 324 15.58 -18.05 -14.78
N LYS A 325 16.22 -17.06 -15.43
CA LYS A 325 17.65 -16.80 -15.26
C LYS A 325 18.01 -16.23 -13.89
N ASN A 326 17.02 -15.73 -13.13
CA ASN A 326 17.20 -15.18 -11.78
C ASN A 326 18.42 -14.24 -11.68
N MET A 327 18.56 -13.32 -12.64
CA MET A 327 19.70 -12.43 -12.71
C MET A 327 19.61 -11.37 -11.63
N LYS A 328 20.76 -11.02 -11.05
CA LYS A 328 20.85 -9.93 -10.07
C LYS A 328 20.47 -8.59 -10.71
N ILE A 329 19.52 -7.90 -10.09
CA ILE A 329 19.14 -6.54 -10.45
C ILE A 329 20.04 -5.57 -9.70
N TYR A 330 20.59 -4.60 -10.42
CA TYR A 330 21.43 -3.54 -9.87
C TYR A 330 20.68 -2.21 -9.98
N ALA A 331 20.95 -1.32 -9.04
CA ALA A 331 20.52 0.06 -9.13
C ALA A 331 21.56 1.00 -8.55
N LYS A 332 21.70 2.18 -9.13
CA LYS A 332 22.64 3.19 -8.66
C LYS A 332 22.22 4.59 -9.05
N GLU A 333 22.44 5.56 -8.18
CA GLU A 333 22.42 6.96 -8.59
C GLU A 333 23.61 7.30 -9.48
N SER A 334 23.32 8.02 -10.56
CA SER A 334 24.30 8.43 -11.55
C SER A 334 23.99 9.84 -12.01
N LYS A 335 25.03 10.59 -12.38
CA LYS A 335 24.84 11.87 -13.07
C LYS A 335 24.09 11.61 -14.37
N LEU A 336 23.12 12.44 -14.70
CA LEU A 336 22.25 12.24 -15.87
C LEU A 336 23.07 12.08 -17.17
N LYS A 337 24.16 12.86 -17.32
CA LYS A 337 25.06 12.75 -18.47
C LYS A 337 25.74 11.38 -18.59
N LEU A 338 26.13 10.77 -17.47
CA LEU A 338 26.75 9.44 -17.44
C LEU A 338 25.72 8.35 -17.69
N ALA A 339 24.52 8.48 -17.10
CA ALA A 339 23.41 7.56 -17.34
C ALA A 339 23.07 7.48 -18.84
N LYS A 340 22.92 8.62 -19.51
CA LYS A 340 22.64 8.70 -20.97
C LYS A 340 23.72 8.04 -21.86
N ALA A 341 24.93 7.83 -21.34
CA ALA A 341 26.01 7.16 -22.07
C ALA A 341 26.00 5.63 -21.92
N ILE A 342 25.15 5.06 -21.05
CA ILE A 342 25.06 3.62 -20.84
C ILE A 342 24.45 2.97 -22.08
N LYS A 343 25.22 2.07 -22.72
CA LYS A 343 24.74 1.32 -23.89
C LYS A 343 23.56 0.44 -23.51
N GLY A 344 22.47 0.57 -24.24
CA GLY A 344 21.24 -0.19 -24.02
C GLY A 344 20.29 0.43 -22.99
N LEU A 345 20.68 1.49 -22.29
CA LEU A 345 19.73 2.29 -21.51
C LEU A 345 18.86 3.10 -22.47
N ARG A 346 17.54 3.01 -22.30
CA ARG A 346 16.57 3.77 -23.09
C ARG A 346 15.82 4.72 -22.17
N SER A 347 15.86 6.00 -22.51
CA SER A 347 15.00 7.01 -21.91
C SER A 347 13.63 7.00 -22.59
N VAL A 348 12.57 7.25 -21.83
CA VAL A 348 11.27 7.59 -22.41
C VAL A 348 11.38 8.99 -23.02
N PHE A 349 11.06 9.11 -24.31
CA PHE A 349 11.41 10.27 -25.14
C PHE A 349 10.83 11.60 -24.64
N ASP A 350 9.75 11.55 -23.85
CA ASP A 350 8.98 12.69 -23.36
C ASP A 350 9.09 12.91 -21.84
N GLU A 351 9.96 12.15 -21.14
CA GLU A 351 10.14 12.31 -19.70
C GLU A 351 11.35 13.19 -19.34
N VAL A 352 11.17 14.05 -18.33
CA VAL A 352 12.24 14.82 -17.73
C VAL A 352 12.80 14.04 -16.55
N TYR A 353 14.05 13.59 -16.67
CA TYR A 353 14.75 12.90 -15.60
C TYR A 353 15.52 13.88 -14.71
N PRO A 354 15.51 13.70 -13.38
CA PRO A 354 16.32 14.50 -12.46
C PRO A 354 17.82 14.25 -12.66
N ASP A 355 18.66 15.16 -12.14
CA ASP A 355 20.11 14.95 -12.01
C ASP A 355 20.50 15.18 -10.53
N PRO A 356 20.91 14.13 -9.78
CA PRO A 356 21.19 12.77 -10.22
C PRO A 356 19.93 11.96 -10.59
N VAL A 357 20.11 10.95 -11.44
CA VAL A 357 19.07 9.97 -11.82
C VAL A 357 19.44 8.60 -11.26
N ARG A 358 18.45 7.84 -10.82
CA ARG A 358 18.61 6.44 -10.43
C ARG A 358 18.46 5.55 -11.67
N VAL A 359 19.51 4.81 -12.01
CA VAL A 359 19.54 3.81 -13.10
C VAL A 359 19.39 2.42 -12.52
#